data_AF-A0A149U3L3-F1
#
_entry.id   AF-A0A149U3L3-F1
#
_cell.length_a   1.000
_cell.length_b   1.000
_cell.length_c   1.000
_cell.angle_alpha   90.00
_cell.angle_beta   90.00
_cell.angle_gamma   90.00
#
_symmetry.space_group_name_H-M   'P 1'
#
loop_
_entity.id
_entity.type
_entity.pdbx_description
1 polymer ?
#
loop_
_entity_poly.entity_id
_entity_poly.type
_entity_poly.pdbx_seq_one_letter_code
_entity_poly.pdbx_strand_id
1 'polypeptide(L)' 'MSEELKACPFCGDPHKLVATTTDEVSALILNNWVSCENCNAEGPIKRSRADAIAAWNTRAGEKA' A
#
# COMPACT_ATOMS: atom_id res chain seq x y z
N MET A 1 -0.40 -17.24 2.96
CA MET A 1 -0.59 -16.05 3.81
C MET A 1 -1.32 -15.04 2.96
N SER A 2 -2.56 -14.71 3.34
CA SER A 2 -3.47 -13.92 2.51
C SER A 2 -2.91 -12.52 2.28
N GLU A 3 -2.88 -12.08 1.02
CA GLU A 3 -2.49 -10.75 0.54
C GLU A 3 -3.52 -9.67 0.91
N GLU A 4 -4.17 -9.81 2.06
CA GLU A 4 -5.27 -8.97 2.50
C GLU A 4 -4.72 -7.65 3.08
N LEU A 5 -5.23 -6.55 2.55
CA LEU A 5 -4.92 -5.20 3.02
C LEU A 5 -5.52 -4.98 4.41
N LYS A 6 -4.67 -4.70 5.40
CA LYS A 6 -5.14 -4.23 6.70
C LYS A 6 -5.78 -2.85 6.54
N ALA A 7 -6.74 -2.55 7.42
CA ALA A 7 -7.39 -1.24 7.48
C ALA A 7 -6.39 -0.07 7.55
N CYS A 8 -6.83 1.09 7.06
CA CYS A 8 -6.03 2.29 7.07
C CYS A 8 -5.55 2.61 8.51
N PRO A 9 -4.23 2.74 8.76
CA PRO A 9 -3.72 3.05 10.09
C PRO A 9 -4.10 4.45 10.60
N PHE A 10 -4.49 5.36 9.70
CA PHE A 10 -4.73 6.76 10.03
C PHE A 10 -6.21 7.06 10.31
N CYS A 11 -7.12 6.51 9.49
CA CYS A 11 -8.56 6.75 9.63
C CYS A 11 -9.35 5.50 10.05
N GLY A 12 -8.75 4.32 10.06
CA GLY A 12 -9.40 3.06 10.43
C GLY A 12 -10.32 2.46 9.37
N ASP A 13 -10.50 3.11 8.22
CA ASP A 13 -11.37 2.61 7.14
C ASP A 13 -10.70 1.42 6.41
N PRO A 14 -11.36 0.24 6.34
CA PRO A 14 -10.83 -0.92 5.62
C PRO A 14 -11.29 -1.02 4.16
N HIS A 15 -12.29 -0.24 3.73
CA HIS A 15 -12.97 -0.47 2.45
C HIS A 15 -12.48 0.41 1.30
N LYS A 16 -11.71 1.46 1.60
CA LYS A 16 -11.22 2.43 0.61
C LYS A 16 -9.71 2.38 0.46
N LEU A 17 -9.16 1.19 0.23
CA LEU A 17 -7.72 0.99 -0.02
C LEU A 17 -7.49 0.56 -1.47
N VAL A 18 -6.67 1.32 -2.18
CA VAL A 18 -6.31 1.06 -3.57
C VAL A 18 -4.84 0.71 -3.65
N ALA A 19 -4.52 -0.47 -4.20
CA ALA A 19 -3.16 -0.86 -4.53
C ALA A 19 -2.90 -0.56 -6.02
N THR A 20 -2.19 0.54 -6.29
CA THR A 20 -1.91 1.00 -7.65
C THR A 20 -0.69 0.28 -8.22
N THR A 21 -0.77 -0.15 -9.49
CA THR A 21 0.36 -0.64 -10.29
C THR A 21 0.53 0.27 -11.51
N THR A 22 1.75 0.72 -11.79
CA THR A 22 2.04 1.45 -13.03
C THR A 22 2.51 0.46 -14.08
N ASP A 23 1.61 -0.01 -14.94
CA ASP A 23 1.96 -0.86 -16.07
C ASP A 23 2.33 0.00 -17.29
N GLU A 24 3.60 -0.11 -17.67
CA GLU A 24 4.17 0.07 -19.01
C GLU A 24 3.74 1.28 -19.84
N VAL A 25 4.56 2.34 -19.83
CA VAL A 25 5.05 3.06 -21.05
C VAL A 25 5.95 4.25 -20.67
N SER A 26 5.85 4.83 -19.46
CA SER A 26 6.58 6.07 -19.12
C SER A 26 7.58 5.98 -17.97
N ALA A 27 7.60 4.90 -17.20
CA ALA A 27 8.48 4.78 -16.04
C ALA A 27 9.42 3.58 -16.21
N LEU A 28 10.71 3.84 -16.34
CA LEU A 28 11.81 2.86 -16.22
C LEU A 28 11.82 2.13 -14.85
N ILE A 29 10.84 2.38 -13.98
CA ILE A 29 10.67 1.80 -12.65
C ILE A 29 9.17 1.53 -12.43
N LEU A 30 8.81 0.26 -12.27
CA LEU A 30 7.49 -0.15 -11.80
C LEU A 30 7.30 0.37 -10.37
N ASN A 31 6.34 1.28 -10.19
CA ASN A 31 6.00 1.84 -8.89
C ASN A 31 4.65 1.28 -8.44
N ASN A 32 4.64 0.67 -7.26
CA ASN A 32 3.46 0.10 -6.63
C ASN A 32 3.31 0.72 -5.25
N TRP A 33 2.10 1.19 -4.90
CA TRP A 33 1.83 1.72 -3.56
C TRP A 33 0.37 1.46 -3.18
N VAL A 34 0.08 1.61 -1.89
CA VAL A 34 -1.27 1.56 -1.35
C VAL A 34 -1.69 2.96 -0.97
N SER A 35 -2.88 3.39 -1.37
CA SER A 35 -3.47 4.66 -0.95
C SER A 35 -4.82 4.42 -0.30
N CYS A 36 -5.16 5.26 0.68
CA CYS A 36 -6.50 5.29 1.27
C CYS A 36 -7.31 6.41 0.62
N GLU A 37 -8.40 6.08 -0.08
CA GLU A 37 -9.24 7.10 -0.72
C GLU A 37 -10.14 7.88 0.27
N ASN A 38 -10.20 7.45 1.53
CA ASN A 38 -10.96 8.16 2.56
C ASN A 38 -10.19 9.35 3.15
N CYS A 39 -8.92 9.14 3.50
CA CYS A 39 -8.08 10.14 4.17
C CYS A 39 -6.86 10.57 3.34
N ASN A 40 -6.74 10.05 2.12
CA ASN A 40 -5.64 10.30 1.20
C ASN A 40 -4.26 9.93 1.75
N ALA A 41 -4.19 9.04 2.75
CA ALA A 41 -2.94 8.51 3.23
C ALA A 41 -2.30 7.60 2.18
N GLU A 42 -1.01 7.81 1.90
CA GLU A 42 -0.27 7.05 0.91
C GLU A 42 0.86 6.25 1.55
N GLY A 43 1.01 5.02 1.09
CA GLY A 43 2.05 4.09 1.51
C GLY A 43 3.35 4.29 0.76
N PRO A 44 4.43 3.65 1.22
CA PRO A 44 5.71 3.69 0.54
C PRO A 44 5.63 3.02 -0.84
N ILE A 45 6.30 3.63 -1.83
CA ILE A 45 6.43 3.08 -3.17
C ILE A 45 7.36 1.85 -3.15
N LYS A 46 6.93 0.76 -3.79
CA LYS A 46 7.63 -0.51 -3.91
C LYS A 46 7.64 -1.03 -5.33
N ARG A 47 8.55 -1.97 -5.60
CA ARG A 47 8.73 -2.59 -6.93
C ARG A 47 7.65 -3.62 -7.27
N SER A 48 6.96 -4.16 -6.27
CA SER A 48 5.87 -5.11 -6.46
C SER A 48 4.66 -4.70 -5.63
N ARG A 49 3.46 -5.07 -6.10
CA ARG A 49 2.21 -4.91 -5.37
C ARG A 49 2.23 -5.61 -4.01
N ALA A 50 2.80 -6.81 -3.95
CA ALA A 50 2.93 -7.57 -2.71
C ALA A 50 3.80 -6.84 -1.67
N ASP A 51 4.92 -6.26 -2.10
CA ASP A 51 5.78 -5.46 -1.23
C ASP A 51 5.08 -4.19 -0.75
N ALA A 52 4.30 -3.55 -1.63
CA ALA A 52 3.50 -2.37 -1.27
C ALA A 52 2.47 -2.70 -0.20
N ILE A 53 1.77 -3.83 -0.33
CA ILE A 53 0.81 -4.32 0.66
C ILE A 53 1.53 -4.71 1.96
N ALA A 54 2.65 -5.42 1.89
CA ALA A 54 3.42 -5.82 3.08
C ALA A 54 3.95 -4.59 3.84
N ALA A 55 4.46 -3.59 3.12
CA ALA A 55 4.90 -2.33 3.70
C ALA A 55 3.73 -1.53 4.26
N TRP A 56 2.61 -1.46 3.55
CA TRP A 56 1.37 -0.86 4.06
C TRP A 56 0.86 -1.57 5.30
N ASN A 57 1.06 -2.88 5.44
CA ASN A 57 0.61 -3.66 6.59
C ASN A 57 1.59 -3.63 7.78
N THR A 58 2.81 -3.11 7.59
CA THR A 58 3.81 -2.95 8.64
C THR A 58 3.47 -1.72 9.48
N ARG A 59 3.25 -1.89 10.79
CA ARG A 59 2.98 -0.77 11.72
C ARG A 59 4.23 -0.45 12.53
N ALA A 60 4.38 0.82 12.92
CA ALA A 60 5.40 1.21 13.89
C ALA A 60 5.13 0.50 15.23
N GLY A 61 6.08 -0.31 15.70
CA GLY A 61 5.97 -1.09 16.95
C GLY A 61 5.87 -2.62 16.77
N GLU A 62 5.69 -3.15 15.56
CA GLU A 62 5.66 -4.61 15.31
C GLU A 62 7.08 -5.24 15.19
N LYS A 63 8.15 -4.45 15.36
CA LYS A 63 9.56 -4.91 15.42
C LYS A 63 10.26 -4.40 16.68
N ALA A 64 9.68 -4.67 17.85
CA ALA A 64 10.34 -4.50 19.14
C ALA A 64 10.92 -5.83 19.60
#